data_AF-A0A1I0Q002-F1
#
_entry.id   AF-A0A1I0Q002-F1
#
_cell.length_a   1.000
_cell.length_b   1.000
_cell.length_c   1.000
_cell.angle_alpha   90.00
_cell.angle_beta   90.00
_cell.angle_gamma   90.00
#
_symmetry.space_group_name_H-M   'P 1'
#
loop_
_entity.id
_entity.type
_entity.pdbx_description
1 polymer ?
#
loop_
_entity_poly.entity_id
_entity_poly.type
_entity_poly.pdbx_seq_one_letter_code
_entity_poly.pdbx_strand_id
1 'polypeptide(L)'
;MESKIENLMREIALPKRYFNNDFVISDKFREEADTFILLLYQCNGKEFNAIQEEKINKNLAEICDIAKLNIDSILNIIKYYENADIKTAQKEFDILMSRIKDDIFIGSIDDHVQITTKEHTFWTRFRITPGYQYFRVRPSEYESYTISQNADELFHIPLSKRAYSNNERFSLAGFPSLYLSTMLPLAWQECGYPQKYYYSEYQFEHSYDTIFENRLVDEELQFLSLYSPDEICNWGGICKV
;
A
#
# COMPACT_ATOMS: atom_id res chain seq x y z
N MET A 1 8.36 -24.73 14.48
CA MET A 1 7.96 -23.87 15.60
C MET A 1 8.12 -22.46 15.06
N GLU A 2 7.02 -21.76 14.82
CA GLU A 2 7.05 -20.40 14.28
C GLU A 2 7.73 -19.48 15.29
N SER A 3 8.56 -18.54 14.81
CA SER A 3 9.23 -17.57 15.68
C SER A 3 8.22 -16.55 16.20
N LYS A 4 8.52 -15.83 17.29
CA LYS A 4 7.59 -14.80 17.78
C LYS A 4 7.43 -13.63 16.82
N ILE A 5 8.44 -13.37 16.00
CA ILE A 5 8.39 -12.36 14.93
C ILE A 5 7.43 -12.83 13.83
N GLU A 6 7.46 -14.13 13.50
CA GLU A 6 6.51 -14.72 12.55
C GLU A 6 5.08 -14.61 13.08
N ASN A 7 4.87 -14.97 14.35
CA ASN A 7 3.56 -14.85 15.01
C ASN A 7 3.06 -13.40 14.98
N LEU A 8 3.92 -12.42 15.33
CA LEU A 8 3.59 -10.99 15.24
C LEU A 8 3.06 -10.63 13.85
N MET A 9 3.78 -11.00 12.79
CA MET A 9 3.40 -10.65 11.42
C MET A 9 2.10 -11.35 10.97
N ARG A 10 1.80 -12.54 11.48
CA ARG A 10 0.54 -13.25 11.18
C ARG A 10 -0.65 -12.74 12.01
N GLU A 11 -0.41 -12.26 13.23
CA GLU A 11 -1.44 -11.79 14.14
C GLU A 11 -1.89 -10.35 13.85
N ILE A 12 -1.00 -9.51 13.30
CA ILE A 12 -1.35 -8.16 12.83
C ILE A 12 -2.09 -8.28 11.49
N ALA A 13 -3.39 -8.54 11.56
CA ALA A 13 -4.27 -8.50 10.38
C ALA A 13 -4.72 -7.06 10.10
N LEU A 14 -4.86 -6.72 8.81
CA LEU A 14 -5.53 -5.48 8.42
C LEU A 14 -6.99 -5.48 8.90
N PRO A 15 -7.52 -4.34 9.36
CA PRO A 15 -8.85 -4.27 9.90
C PRO A 15 -9.91 -4.72 8.92
N LYS A 16 -10.74 -5.67 9.36
CA LYS A 16 -11.91 -6.16 8.60
C LYS A 16 -13.06 -5.17 8.82
N ARG A 17 -13.20 -4.21 7.90
CA ARG A 17 -14.33 -3.25 7.74
C ARG A 17 -15.12 -2.92 9.01
N TYR A 18 -14.93 -1.71 9.52
CA TYR A 18 -15.70 -1.19 10.64
C TYR A 18 -17.10 -0.74 10.21
N PHE A 19 -18.13 -1.41 10.72
CA PHE A 19 -19.53 -1.03 10.53
C PHE A 19 -20.12 -0.58 11.87
N ASN A 20 -20.08 0.72 12.16
CA ASN A 20 -20.84 1.30 13.26
C ASN A 20 -21.09 2.80 13.01
N ASN A 21 -22.28 3.30 13.34
CA ASN A 21 -22.61 4.73 13.28
C ASN A 21 -21.88 5.54 14.37
N ASP A 22 -21.48 4.89 15.46
CA ASP A 22 -20.69 5.49 16.56
C ASP A 22 -19.19 5.21 16.40
N PHE A 23 -18.74 4.89 15.18
CA PHE A 23 -17.35 4.56 14.92
C PHE A 23 -16.45 5.81 14.98
N VAL A 24 -15.53 5.83 15.94
CA VAL A 24 -14.47 6.82 16.05
C VAL A 24 -13.15 6.19 15.62
N ILE A 25 -12.60 6.67 14.49
CA ILE A 25 -11.40 6.10 13.88
C ILE A 25 -10.18 6.20 14.80
N SER A 26 -10.04 7.29 15.56
CA SER A 26 -8.94 7.47 16.49
C SER A 26 -8.96 6.48 17.66
N ASP A 27 -10.14 6.19 18.22
CA ASP A 27 -10.28 5.21 19.31
C ASP A 27 -9.94 3.80 18.83
N LYS A 28 -10.44 3.42 17.65
CA LYS A 28 -10.13 2.11 17.08
C LYS A 28 -8.64 1.97 16.75
N PHE A 29 -8.03 3.01 16.17
CA PHE A 29 -6.61 3.01 15.89
C PHE A 29 -5.77 2.88 17.18
N ARG A 30 -6.18 3.51 18.30
CA ARG A 30 -5.50 3.31 19.60
C ARG A 30 -5.55 1.86 20.06
N GLU A 31 -6.71 1.21 19.99
CA GLU A 31 -6.87 -0.19 20.38
C GLU A 31 -5.95 -1.13 19.55
N GLU A 32 -5.90 -0.90 18.23
CA GLU A 32 -5.03 -1.66 17.34
C GLU A 32 -3.54 -1.35 17.59
N ALA A 33 -3.20 -0.10 17.85
CA ALA A 33 -1.84 0.33 18.18
C ALA A 33 -1.37 -0.28 19.51
N ASP A 34 -2.22 -0.31 20.54
CA ASP A 34 -1.91 -0.94 21.83
C ASP A 34 -1.67 -2.44 21.65
N THR A 35 -2.50 -3.10 20.84
CA THR A 35 -2.34 -4.52 20.49
C THR A 35 -1.02 -4.74 19.75
N PHE A 36 -0.74 -3.92 18.74
CA PHE A 36 0.50 -3.98 17.96
C PHE A 36 1.74 -3.84 18.86
N ILE A 37 1.76 -2.84 19.75
CA ILE A 37 2.87 -2.62 20.68
C ILE A 37 3.03 -3.80 21.66
N LEU A 38 1.92 -4.34 22.17
CA LEU A 38 1.95 -5.50 23.05
C LEU A 38 2.58 -6.71 22.37
N LEU A 39 2.19 -7.00 21.13
CA LEU A 39 2.76 -8.11 20.35
C LEU A 39 4.24 -7.85 20.03
N LEU A 40 4.60 -6.62 19.66
CA LEU A 40 5.98 -6.23 19.36
C LEU A 40 6.91 -6.46 20.58
N TYR A 41 6.43 -6.17 21.80
CA TYR A 41 7.18 -6.44 23.03
C TYR A 41 7.39 -7.93 23.33
N GLN A 42 6.56 -8.83 22.78
CA GLN A 42 6.73 -10.25 22.98
C GLN A 42 7.89 -10.83 22.17
N CYS A 43 8.25 -10.17 21.07
CA CYS A 43 9.43 -10.46 20.29
C CYS A 43 10.68 -10.09 21.12
N ASN A 44 11.23 -11.05 21.86
CA ASN A 44 12.40 -10.83 22.73
C ASN A 44 13.59 -11.72 22.38
N GLY A 45 13.52 -12.42 21.25
CA GLY A 45 14.60 -13.23 20.70
C GLY A 45 14.99 -14.45 21.52
N LYS A 46 14.27 -14.79 22.60
CA LYS A 46 14.56 -15.91 23.50
C LYS A 46 14.56 -17.28 22.81
N GLU A 47 13.92 -17.37 21.65
CA GLU A 47 13.93 -18.54 20.79
C GLU A 47 15.24 -18.73 20.00
N PHE A 48 16.16 -17.76 20.04
CA PHE A 48 17.45 -17.79 19.35
C PHE A 48 18.64 -17.95 20.32
N ASN A 49 19.86 -18.07 19.79
CA ASN A 49 21.06 -18.12 20.64
C ASN A 49 21.35 -16.76 21.29
N ALA A 50 22.15 -16.74 22.37
CA ALA A 50 22.39 -15.53 23.17
C ALA A 50 22.88 -14.31 22.36
N ILE A 51 23.73 -14.53 21.34
CA ILE A 51 24.25 -13.45 20.49
C ILE A 51 23.12 -12.86 19.62
N GLN A 52 22.27 -13.73 19.06
CA GLN A 52 21.12 -13.32 18.27
C GLN A 52 20.05 -12.66 19.14
N GLU A 53 19.78 -13.21 20.33
CA GLU A 53 18.84 -12.66 21.31
C GLU A 53 19.21 -11.22 21.69
N GLU A 54 20.48 -10.96 22.03
CA GLU A 54 20.96 -9.61 22.38
C GLU A 54 20.76 -8.63 21.21
N LYS A 55 21.12 -9.05 19.99
CA LYS A 55 20.95 -8.24 18.77
C LYS A 55 19.48 -7.94 18.48
N ILE A 56 18.61 -8.94 18.61
CA ILE A 56 17.16 -8.80 18.39
C ILE A 56 16.57 -7.85 19.43
N ASN A 57 16.89 -8.02 20.71
CA ASN A 57 16.40 -7.16 21.78
C ASN A 57 16.82 -5.70 21.57
N LYS A 58 18.07 -5.45 21.16
CA LYS A 58 18.53 -4.09 20.84
C LYS A 58 17.74 -3.48 19.68
N ASN A 59 17.63 -4.20 18.56
CA ASN A 59 16.93 -3.72 17.38
C ASN A 59 15.44 -3.47 17.67
N LEU A 60 14.79 -4.35 18.42
CA LEU A 60 13.37 -4.21 18.75
C LEU A 60 13.08 -3.07 19.71
N ALA A 61 14.00 -2.73 20.61
CA ALA A 61 13.88 -1.52 21.42
C ALA A 61 13.84 -0.26 20.53
N GLU A 62 14.76 -0.16 19.57
CA GLU A 62 14.80 0.95 18.61
C GLU A 62 13.51 0.99 17.75
N ILE A 63 13.04 -0.16 17.26
CA ILE A 63 11.78 -0.27 16.50
C ILE A 63 10.56 0.13 17.35
N CYS A 64 10.50 -0.28 18.62
CA CYS A 64 9.41 0.08 19.53
C CYS A 64 9.31 1.61 19.73
N ASP A 65 10.44 2.29 19.89
CA ASP A 65 10.47 3.73 20.08
C ASP A 65 10.00 4.47 18.82
N ILE A 66 10.48 4.04 17.64
CA ILE A 66 10.04 4.60 16.35
C ILE A 66 8.54 4.33 16.11
N ALA A 67 8.07 3.12 16.41
CA ALA A 67 6.68 2.75 16.26
C ALA A 67 5.74 3.64 17.09
N LYS A 68 6.09 3.89 18.37
CA LYS A 68 5.30 4.78 19.23
C LYS A 68 5.24 6.20 18.67
N LEU A 69 6.37 6.73 18.20
CA LEU A 69 6.40 8.05 17.56
C LEU A 69 5.52 8.08 16.31
N ASN A 70 5.47 7.01 15.52
CA ASN A 70 4.61 6.91 14.34
C ASN A 70 3.13 6.85 14.70
N ILE A 71 2.78 6.06 15.72
CA ILE A 71 1.42 5.96 16.26
C ILE A 71 0.94 7.33 16.75
N ASP A 72 1.76 8.05 17.53
CA ASP A 72 1.44 9.38 18.03
C ASP A 72 1.24 10.39 16.89
N SER A 73 2.09 10.36 15.86
CA SER A 73 1.94 11.19 14.67
C SER A 73 0.62 10.89 13.95
N ILE A 74 0.25 9.61 13.74
CA ILE A 74 -1.02 9.23 13.11
C ILE A 74 -2.23 9.73 13.92
N LEU A 75 -2.22 9.54 15.23
CA LEU A 75 -3.28 10.04 16.12
C LEU A 75 -3.41 11.56 16.07
N ASN A 76 -2.28 12.27 16.03
CA ASN A 76 -2.25 13.72 15.89
C ASN A 76 -2.79 14.17 14.53
N ILE A 77 -2.43 13.50 13.43
CA ILE A 77 -2.95 13.79 12.09
C ILE A 77 -4.47 13.65 12.06
N ILE A 78 -5.02 12.55 12.58
CA ILE A 78 -6.47 12.33 12.68
C ILE A 78 -7.10 13.47 13.49
N LYS A 79 -6.56 13.76 14.68
CA LYS A 79 -7.07 14.83 15.56
C LYS A 79 -7.07 16.20 14.87
N TYR A 80 -5.98 16.59 14.21
CA TYR A 80 -5.90 17.89 13.55
C TYR A 80 -6.83 17.96 12.34
N TYR A 81 -6.95 16.88 11.58
CA TYR A 81 -7.86 16.79 10.44
C TYR A 81 -9.33 16.92 10.88
N GLU A 82 -9.75 16.20 11.91
CA GLU A 82 -11.11 16.25 12.47
C GLU A 82 -11.45 17.64 13.03
N ASN A 83 -10.46 18.38 13.55
CA ASN A 83 -10.61 19.76 14.01
C ASN A 83 -10.46 20.81 12.90
N ALA A 84 -10.44 20.39 11.63
CA ALA A 84 -10.26 21.24 10.45
C ALA A 84 -8.93 22.04 10.42
N ASP A 85 -7.92 21.64 11.19
CA ASP A 85 -6.56 22.20 11.12
C ASP A 85 -5.71 21.42 10.09
N ILE A 86 -6.09 21.55 8.82
CA ILE A 86 -5.45 20.84 7.71
C ILE A 86 -3.97 21.19 7.58
N LYS A 87 -3.59 22.43 7.94
CA LYS A 87 -2.19 22.87 7.85
C LYS A 87 -1.31 22.13 8.86
N THR A 88 -1.77 21.98 10.11
CA THR A 88 -1.01 21.25 11.13
C THR A 88 -1.05 19.74 10.85
N ALA A 89 -2.19 19.22 10.38
CA ALA A 89 -2.29 17.82 9.94
C ALA A 89 -1.26 17.49 8.84
N GLN A 90 -1.12 18.35 7.82
CA GLN A 90 -0.15 18.16 6.75
C GLN A 90 1.29 18.19 7.26
N LYS A 91 1.63 19.14 8.15
CA LYS A 91 2.99 19.21 8.72
C LYS A 91 3.35 17.95 9.52
N GLU A 92 2.41 17.45 10.32
CA GLU A 92 2.61 16.22 11.08
C GLU A 92 2.74 15.00 10.14
N PHE A 93 1.96 14.97 9.06
CA PHE A 93 2.08 13.96 8.02
C PHE A 93 3.45 14.00 7.32
N ASP A 94 3.97 15.19 6.99
CA ASP A 94 5.31 15.34 6.40
C ASP A 94 6.41 14.82 7.35
N ILE A 95 6.27 15.07 8.66
CA ILE A 95 7.18 14.53 9.69
C ILE A 95 7.11 13.00 9.73
N LEU A 96 5.90 12.43 9.74
CA LEU A 96 5.70 10.98 9.70
C LEU A 96 6.36 10.39 8.44
N MET A 97 6.06 10.94 7.27
CA MET A 97 6.60 10.47 5.99
C MET A 97 8.12 10.54 5.94
N SER A 98 8.72 11.63 6.46
CA SER A 98 10.17 11.75 6.55
C SER A 98 10.79 10.70 7.48
N ARG A 99 10.06 10.21 8.49
CA ARG A 99 10.54 9.18 9.43
C ARG A 99 10.46 7.78 8.82
N ILE A 100 9.41 7.49 8.05
CA ILE A 100 9.16 6.15 7.50
C ILE A 100 9.64 5.96 6.05
N LYS A 101 10.15 7.00 5.39
CA LYS A 101 10.52 6.95 3.96
C LYS A 101 11.45 5.80 3.59
N ASP A 102 12.35 5.41 4.49
CA ASP A 102 13.35 4.37 4.26
C ASP A 102 12.79 2.96 4.60
N ASP A 103 11.60 2.91 5.22
CA ASP A 103 10.86 1.69 5.56
C ASP A 103 9.72 1.39 4.56
N ILE A 104 9.43 2.31 3.64
CA ILE A 104 8.38 2.13 2.62
C ILE A 104 8.96 1.43 1.39
N PHE A 105 8.25 0.41 0.91
CA PHE A 105 8.60 -0.25 -0.34
C PHE A 105 8.19 0.59 -1.56
N ILE A 106 9.12 0.71 -2.49
CA ILE A 106 8.89 1.27 -3.82
C ILE A 106 8.91 0.12 -4.81
N GLY A 107 7.82 -0.02 -5.56
CA GLY A 107 7.62 -1.13 -6.48
C GLY A 107 7.20 -0.68 -7.88
N SER A 108 7.44 -1.54 -8.86
CA SER A 108 6.85 -1.41 -10.19
C SER A 108 5.34 -1.73 -10.17
N ILE A 109 4.65 -1.42 -11.26
CA ILE A 109 3.22 -1.74 -11.42
C ILE A 109 2.94 -3.25 -11.35
N ASP A 110 3.92 -4.11 -11.64
CA ASP A 110 3.82 -5.57 -11.55
C ASP A 110 4.53 -6.16 -10.31
N ASP A 111 4.60 -5.36 -9.24
CA ASP A 111 5.02 -5.75 -7.90
C ASP A 111 6.51 -6.09 -7.73
N HIS A 112 7.39 -5.71 -8.66
CA HIS A 112 8.83 -5.84 -8.44
C HIS A 112 9.32 -4.77 -7.48
N VAL A 113 9.93 -5.20 -6.39
CA VAL A 113 10.54 -4.35 -5.37
C VAL A 113 12.03 -4.66 -5.29
N GLN A 114 12.84 -3.60 -5.25
CA GLN A 114 14.27 -3.74 -5.01
C GLN A 114 14.54 -3.80 -3.51
N ILE A 115 15.24 -4.85 -3.08
CA ILE A 115 15.70 -5.03 -1.70
C ILE A 115 17.21 -4.92 -1.67
N THR A 116 17.71 -4.02 -0.82
CA THR A 116 19.15 -3.84 -0.59
C THR A 116 19.50 -4.32 0.81
N THR A 117 20.33 -5.36 0.87
CA THR A 117 20.96 -5.82 2.11
C THR A 117 22.39 -5.28 2.18
N LYS A 118 23.11 -5.58 3.27
CA LYS A 118 24.53 -5.21 3.40
C LYS A 118 25.42 -5.87 2.34
N GLU A 119 24.99 -6.99 1.78
CA GLU A 119 25.82 -7.86 0.93
C GLU A 119 25.38 -7.83 -0.54
N HIS A 120 24.10 -7.61 -0.80
CA HIS A 120 23.53 -7.74 -2.14
C HIS A 120 22.29 -6.87 -2.31
N THR A 121 22.12 -6.35 -3.53
CA THR A 121 20.88 -5.74 -4.00
C THR A 121 20.24 -6.69 -4.99
N PHE A 122 18.95 -6.95 -4.82
CA PHE A 122 18.20 -7.86 -5.67
C PHE A 122 16.75 -7.41 -5.82
N TRP A 123 16.11 -7.87 -6.90
CA TRP A 123 14.70 -7.64 -7.14
C TRP A 123 13.88 -8.84 -6.69
N THR A 124 12.72 -8.57 -6.11
CA THR A 124 11.82 -9.60 -5.62
C THR A 124 10.35 -9.18 -5.75
N ARG A 125 9.44 -10.08 -5.41
CA ARG A 125 8.00 -9.81 -5.31
C ARG A 125 7.47 -10.38 -4.01
N PHE A 126 6.77 -9.57 -3.23
CA PHE A 126 6.17 -10.03 -1.98
C PHE A 126 4.88 -10.81 -2.22
N ARG A 127 4.10 -10.43 -3.25
CA ARG A 127 2.84 -11.09 -3.55
C ARG A 127 3.08 -12.40 -4.29
N ILE A 128 2.44 -13.46 -3.81
CA ILE A 128 2.38 -14.75 -4.51
C ILE A 128 1.66 -14.59 -5.86
N THR A 129 0.61 -13.75 -5.89
CA THR A 129 -0.15 -13.44 -7.10
C THR A 129 -0.02 -11.95 -7.40
N PRO A 130 1.07 -11.53 -8.07
CA PRO A 130 1.23 -10.13 -8.45
C PRO A 130 0.21 -9.75 -9.52
N GLY A 131 -0.13 -8.46 -9.57
CA GLY A 131 -1.05 -7.91 -10.56
C GLY A 131 -0.36 -7.81 -11.93
N TYR A 132 -0.76 -8.66 -12.87
CA TYR A 132 -0.31 -8.56 -14.27
C TYR A 132 -1.33 -7.89 -15.18
N GLN A 133 -2.59 -7.89 -14.76
CA GLN A 133 -3.70 -7.35 -15.52
C GLN A 133 -4.47 -6.42 -14.63
N TYR A 134 -4.80 -5.27 -15.19
CA TYR A 134 -5.51 -4.22 -14.51
C TYR A 134 -6.76 -3.89 -15.29
N PHE A 135 -7.87 -3.69 -14.60
CA PHE A 135 -9.16 -3.45 -15.21
C PHE A 135 -9.72 -2.13 -14.70
N ARG A 136 -10.38 -1.42 -15.61
CA ARG A 136 -11.20 -0.26 -15.29
C ARG A 136 -12.61 -0.49 -15.79
N VAL A 137 -13.58 -0.16 -14.94
CA VAL A 137 -15.00 -0.14 -15.28
C VAL A 137 -15.48 1.31 -15.29
N ARG A 138 -16.35 1.63 -16.24
CA ARG A 138 -17.06 2.91 -16.30
C ARG A 138 -18.56 2.66 -16.46
N PRO A 139 -19.37 2.95 -15.42
CA PRO A 139 -20.82 2.92 -15.54
C PRO A 139 -21.29 3.82 -16.70
N SER A 140 -22.25 3.34 -17.47
CA SER A 140 -22.88 4.13 -18.55
C SER A 140 -24.31 3.68 -18.79
N GLU A 141 -25.25 4.60 -18.70
CA GLU A 141 -26.68 4.31 -18.92
C GLU A 141 -27.03 4.05 -20.40
N TYR A 142 -26.20 4.60 -21.30
CA TYR A 142 -26.40 4.58 -22.74
C TYR A 142 -25.15 4.08 -23.47
N GLU A 143 -25.34 3.54 -24.67
CA GLU A 143 -24.23 3.24 -25.56
C GLU A 143 -23.62 4.53 -26.09
N SER A 144 -22.30 4.64 -25.98
CA SER A 144 -21.50 5.72 -26.54
C SER A 144 -20.58 5.17 -27.62
N TYR A 145 -20.77 5.66 -28.84
CA TYR A 145 -19.89 5.34 -29.97
C TYR A 145 -18.44 5.75 -29.70
N THR A 146 -18.22 6.87 -29.01
CA THR A 146 -16.88 7.35 -28.68
C THR A 146 -16.15 6.39 -27.74
N ILE A 147 -16.85 5.90 -26.72
CA ILE A 147 -16.27 4.96 -25.76
C ILE A 147 -16.08 3.58 -26.39
N SER A 148 -17.04 3.10 -27.18
CA SER A 148 -16.98 1.77 -27.78
C SER A 148 -15.88 1.62 -28.83
N GLN A 149 -15.44 2.71 -29.46
CA GLN A 149 -14.37 2.72 -30.46
C GLN A 149 -13.01 3.15 -29.89
N ASN A 150 -12.95 3.64 -28.65
CA ASN A 150 -11.70 4.11 -28.04
C ASN A 150 -11.61 3.73 -26.55
N ALA A 151 -10.80 2.73 -26.24
CA ALA A 151 -10.54 2.28 -24.88
C ALA A 151 -9.86 3.36 -24.00
N ASP A 152 -9.11 4.29 -24.59
CA ASP A 152 -8.38 5.33 -23.84
C ASP A 152 -9.32 6.30 -23.12
N GLU A 153 -10.56 6.44 -23.60
CA GLU A 153 -11.62 7.21 -22.92
C GLU A 153 -11.97 6.65 -21.54
N LEU A 154 -11.49 5.45 -21.20
CA LEU A 154 -11.59 4.90 -19.87
C LEU A 154 -10.42 5.29 -18.98
N PHE A 155 -9.19 5.53 -19.44
CA PHE A 155 -8.01 5.45 -18.55
C PHE A 155 -7.47 6.78 -18.00
N HIS A 156 -7.62 7.91 -18.68
CA HIS A 156 -7.15 9.18 -18.12
C HIS A 156 -8.09 10.33 -18.44
N ILE A 157 -8.31 11.21 -17.45
CA ILE A 157 -8.97 12.48 -17.68
C ILE A 157 -7.86 13.47 -18.09
N PRO A 158 -7.88 14.01 -19.31
CA PRO A 158 -6.90 15.01 -19.72
C PRO A 158 -6.83 16.18 -18.74
N LEU A 159 -5.67 16.79 -18.55
CA LEU A 159 -5.50 17.93 -17.64
C LEU A 159 -6.42 19.11 -17.99
N SER A 160 -6.72 19.33 -19.28
CA SER A 160 -7.70 20.32 -19.76
C SER A 160 -9.13 20.04 -19.28
N LYS A 161 -9.41 18.79 -18.91
CA LYS A 161 -10.68 18.25 -18.40
C LYS A 161 -10.62 17.98 -16.88
N ARG A 162 -9.62 18.48 -16.15
CA ARG A 162 -9.46 18.24 -14.70
C ARG A 162 -10.66 18.63 -13.84
N ALA A 163 -11.51 19.54 -14.32
CA ALA A 163 -12.75 19.93 -13.64
C ALA A 163 -13.76 18.78 -13.50
N TYR A 164 -13.60 17.70 -14.27
CA TYR A 164 -14.41 16.47 -14.16
C TYR A 164 -13.82 15.45 -13.17
N SER A 165 -12.67 15.74 -12.55
CA SER A 165 -12.15 14.94 -11.44
C SER A 165 -12.81 15.39 -10.14
N ASN A 166 -13.46 14.44 -9.47
CA ASN A 166 -14.10 14.63 -8.17
C ASN A 166 -13.18 14.15 -7.03
N ASN A 167 -13.59 14.46 -5.80
CA ASN A 167 -13.00 13.84 -4.62
C ASN A 167 -13.38 12.36 -4.59
N GLU A 168 -12.38 11.50 -4.52
CA GLU A 168 -12.53 10.05 -4.34
C GLU A 168 -11.66 9.62 -3.15
N ARG A 169 -11.69 8.32 -2.81
CA ARG A 169 -11.00 7.78 -1.63
C ARG A 169 -9.52 8.18 -1.54
N PHE A 170 -8.81 8.24 -2.67
CA PHE A 170 -7.37 8.51 -2.74
C PHE A 170 -7.01 9.69 -3.64
N SER A 171 -7.98 10.54 -4.02
CA SER A 171 -7.72 11.66 -4.93
C SER A 171 -8.57 12.88 -4.61
N LEU A 172 -7.98 14.06 -4.78
CA LEU A 172 -8.64 15.35 -4.61
C LEU A 172 -9.20 15.84 -5.94
N ALA A 173 -10.31 16.57 -5.89
CA ALA A 173 -10.92 17.19 -7.05
C ALA A 173 -9.93 18.12 -7.76
N GLY A 174 -9.91 18.05 -9.10
CA GLY A 174 -8.96 18.80 -9.92
C GLY A 174 -7.60 18.13 -10.12
N PHE A 175 -7.34 16.97 -9.49
CA PHE A 175 -6.17 16.14 -9.73
C PHE A 175 -6.60 14.82 -10.41
N PRO A 176 -6.48 14.70 -11.74
CA PRO A 176 -6.80 13.47 -12.44
C PRO A 176 -6.03 12.27 -11.87
N SER A 177 -6.76 11.27 -11.39
CA SER A 177 -6.21 10.00 -10.90
C SER A 177 -6.83 8.83 -11.64
N LEU A 178 -6.03 7.79 -11.86
CA LEU A 178 -6.45 6.55 -12.50
C LEU A 178 -6.58 5.45 -11.45
N TYR A 179 -7.79 4.93 -11.30
CA TYR A 179 -8.10 3.79 -10.44
C TYR A 179 -8.16 2.53 -11.29
N LEU A 180 -7.38 1.53 -10.89
CA LEU A 180 -7.29 0.23 -11.55
C LEU A 180 -7.51 -0.86 -10.52
N SER A 181 -8.13 -1.96 -10.97
CA SER A 181 -8.31 -3.15 -10.16
C SER A 181 -7.58 -4.33 -10.77
N THR A 182 -7.02 -5.23 -9.96
CA THR A 182 -6.38 -6.46 -10.44
C THR A 182 -7.38 -7.49 -10.99
N MET A 183 -8.68 -7.29 -10.79
CA MET A 183 -9.73 -8.20 -11.26
C MET A 183 -10.94 -7.42 -11.76
N LEU A 184 -11.50 -7.81 -12.91
CA LEU A 184 -12.70 -7.18 -13.46
C LEU A 184 -13.92 -7.22 -12.50
N PRO A 185 -14.23 -8.34 -11.81
CA PRO A 185 -15.31 -8.35 -10.82
C PRO A 185 -15.10 -7.36 -9.67
N LEU A 186 -13.84 -7.13 -9.26
CA LEU A 186 -13.52 -6.15 -8.22
C LEU A 186 -13.68 -4.73 -8.75
N ALA A 187 -13.24 -4.42 -9.97
CA ALA A 187 -13.52 -3.13 -10.60
C ALA A 187 -15.04 -2.85 -10.71
N TRP A 188 -15.82 -3.86 -11.08
CA TRP A 188 -17.29 -3.77 -11.17
C TRP A 188 -17.94 -3.52 -9.81
N GLN A 189 -17.47 -4.20 -8.76
CA GLN A 189 -17.90 -3.97 -7.38
C GLN A 189 -17.55 -2.56 -6.89
N GLU A 190 -16.32 -2.08 -7.11
CA GLU A 190 -15.90 -0.73 -6.69
C GLU A 190 -16.69 0.39 -7.40
N CYS A 191 -17.25 0.10 -8.58
CA CYS A 191 -18.18 0.98 -9.29
C CYS A 191 -19.66 0.83 -8.86
N GLY A 192 -19.96 0.06 -7.81
CA GLY A 192 -21.31 -0.08 -7.27
C GLY A 192 -22.21 -1.05 -8.05
N TYR A 193 -21.64 -2.06 -8.70
CA TYR A 193 -22.38 -3.09 -9.45
C TYR A 193 -23.31 -2.52 -10.55
N PRO A 194 -22.80 -1.66 -11.45
CA PRO A 194 -23.62 -1.08 -12.51
C PRO A 194 -24.23 -2.16 -13.41
N GLN A 195 -25.50 -1.99 -13.80
CA GLN A 195 -26.17 -2.91 -14.74
C GLN A 195 -25.63 -2.79 -16.17
N LYS A 196 -25.22 -1.58 -16.55
CA LYS A 196 -24.64 -1.26 -17.86
C LYS A 196 -23.33 -0.53 -17.66
N TYR A 197 -22.28 -1.03 -18.31
CA TYR A 197 -20.95 -0.47 -18.15
C TYR A 197 -20.06 -0.79 -19.35
N TYR A 198 -19.05 0.04 -19.53
CA TYR A 198 -17.86 -0.31 -20.31
C TYR A 198 -16.78 -0.82 -19.38
N TYR A 199 -15.94 -1.72 -19.88
CA TYR A 199 -14.71 -2.09 -19.21
C TYR A 199 -13.57 -2.10 -20.20
N SER A 200 -12.36 -1.92 -19.69
CA SER A 200 -11.15 -2.11 -20.48
C SER A 200 -10.03 -2.65 -19.60
N GLU A 201 -9.14 -3.42 -20.22
CA GLU A 201 -7.92 -3.91 -19.61
C GLU A 201 -6.79 -2.91 -19.87
N TYR A 202 -6.14 -2.48 -18.81
CA TYR A 202 -4.99 -1.61 -18.85
C TYR A 202 -3.73 -2.45 -19.09
N GLN A 203 -3.12 -2.24 -20.24
CA GLN A 203 -1.81 -2.78 -20.59
C GLN A 203 -0.76 -1.71 -20.29
N PHE A 204 0.32 -2.11 -19.64
CA PHE A 204 1.49 -1.27 -19.45
C PHE A 204 2.66 -1.86 -20.22
N GLU A 205 3.43 -0.98 -20.86
CA GLU A 205 4.64 -1.38 -21.58
C GLU A 205 5.83 -1.25 -20.64
N HIS A 206 6.58 -2.34 -20.51
CA HIS A 206 7.82 -2.35 -19.75
C HIS A 206 8.93 -1.61 -20.51
N SER A 207 9.82 -0.98 -19.76
CA SER A 207 11.05 -0.40 -20.30
C SER A 207 12.08 -1.51 -20.52
N TYR A 208 12.63 -1.59 -21.73
CA TYR A 208 13.64 -2.60 -22.08
C TYR A 208 14.86 -1.97 -22.75
N ASP A 209 16.03 -2.45 -22.35
CA ASP A 209 17.25 -2.31 -23.15
C ASP A 209 17.17 -3.30 -24.31
N THR A 210 17.02 -2.79 -25.53
CA THR A 210 16.86 -3.61 -26.73
C THR A 210 18.13 -4.33 -27.15
N ILE A 211 19.31 -3.93 -26.64
CA ILE A 211 20.60 -4.53 -26.97
C ILE A 211 20.86 -5.73 -26.06
N PHE A 212 20.55 -5.61 -24.78
CA PHE A 212 20.80 -6.65 -23.77
C PHE A 212 19.56 -7.44 -23.38
N GLU A 213 18.39 -7.12 -23.96
CA GLU A 213 17.08 -7.73 -23.67
C GLU A 213 16.71 -7.73 -22.18
N ASN A 214 17.22 -6.74 -21.44
CA ASN A 214 17.01 -6.62 -20.00
C ASN A 214 15.99 -5.53 -19.69
N ARG A 215 15.11 -5.81 -18.74
CA ARG A 215 14.12 -4.83 -18.25
C ARG A 215 14.81 -3.74 -17.43
N LEU A 216 14.47 -2.49 -17.71
CA LEU A 216 14.96 -1.30 -17.03
C LEU A 216 13.93 -0.84 -15.99
N VAL A 217 13.79 -1.60 -14.89
CA VAL A 217 12.76 -1.35 -13.86
C VAL A 217 12.88 0.04 -13.23
N ASP A 218 14.12 0.55 -13.09
CA ASP A 218 14.39 1.88 -12.52
C ASP A 218 13.94 3.05 -13.44
N GLU A 219 13.68 2.78 -14.72
CA GLU A 219 13.18 3.77 -15.68
C GLU A 219 11.65 3.72 -15.83
N GLU A 220 10.98 2.79 -15.14
CA GLU A 220 9.52 2.66 -15.16
C GLU A 220 8.85 3.54 -14.10
N LEU A 221 7.51 3.67 -14.19
CA LEU A 221 6.74 4.29 -13.13
C LEU A 221 6.90 3.51 -11.83
N GLN A 222 7.22 4.25 -10.76
CA GLN A 222 7.43 3.73 -9.42
C GLN A 222 6.25 4.08 -8.52
N PHE A 223 5.85 3.12 -7.69
CA PHE A 223 4.67 3.21 -6.84
C PHE A 223 5.01 2.92 -5.38
N LEU A 224 4.41 3.69 -4.48
CA LEU A 224 4.36 3.33 -3.06
C LEU A 224 3.61 2.01 -2.93
N SER A 225 4.32 0.97 -2.49
CA SER A 225 3.81 -0.39 -2.45
C SER A 225 3.55 -0.80 -1.00
N LEU A 226 2.28 -0.97 -0.67
CA LEU A 226 1.85 -1.36 0.67
C LEU A 226 1.62 -2.87 0.69
N TYR A 227 2.24 -3.54 1.66
CA TYR A 227 2.10 -4.98 1.88
C TYR A 227 1.56 -5.24 3.28
N SER A 228 0.72 -6.25 3.39
CA SER A 228 0.32 -6.77 4.69
C SER A 228 1.51 -7.45 5.39
N PRO A 229 1.55 -7.41 6.74
CA PRO A 229 2.56 -8.15 7.50
C PRO A 229 2.65 -9.63 7.11
N ASP A 230 1.53 -10.29 6.82
CA ASP A 230 1.49 -11.69 6.36
C ASP A 230 2.13 -11.90 4.98
N GLU A 231 1.94 -10.98 4.01
CA GLU A 231 2.63 -11.05 2.70
C GLU A 231 4.15 -11.00 2.88
N ILE A 232 4.65 -10.09 3.72
CA ILE A 232 6.09 -9.96 4.03
C ILE A 232 6.61 -11.22 4.74
N CYS A 233 5.84 -11.75 5.68
CA CYS A 233 6.16 -12.97 6.42
C CYS A 233 6.28 -14.19 5.50
N ASN A 234 5.31 -14.37 4.61
CA ASN A 234 5.30 -15.48 3.66
C ASN A 234 6.47 -15.38 2.67
N TRP A 235 6.78 -14.16 2.21
CA TRP A 235 7.97 -13.91 1.39
C TRP A 235 9.26 -14.33 2.11
N GLY A 236 9.45 -13.91 3.37
CA GLY A 236 10.63 -14.28 4.15
C GLY A 236 10.76 -15.79 4.42
N GLY A 237 9.65 -16.52 4.49
CA GLY A 237 9.67 -17.99 4.62
C GLY A 237 10.09 -18.71 3.33
N ILE A 238 9.77 -18.14 2.16
CA ILE A 238 10.07 -18.71 0.83
C ILE A 238 11.48 -18.32 0.38
N CYS A 239 11.81 -17.04 0.50
CA CYS A 239 13.14 -16.49 0.25
C CYS A 239 14.01 -16.75 1.48
N LYS A 240 14.56 -17.97 1.60
CA LYS A 240 15.64 -18.25 2.56
C LYS A 240 16.89 -17.45 2.17
N VAL A 241 16.89 -16.15 2.43
CA VAL A 241 18.05 -15.26 2.38
C VAL A 241 18.81 -15.37 3.69
#